data_AF-E6PFB4-F1
#
_entry.id   AF-E6PFB4-F1
#
_cell.length_a   1.000
_cell.length_b   1.000
_cell.length_c   1.000
_cell.angle_alpha   90.00
_cell.angle_beta   90.00
_cell.angle_gamma   90.00
#
_symmetry.space_group_name_H-M   'P 1'
#
loop_
_entity.id
_entity.type
_entity.pdbx_description
1 polymer ?
#
loop_
_entity_poly.entity_id
_entity_poly.type
_entity_poly.pdbx_seq_one_letter_code
_entity_poly.pdbx_strand_id
1 'polypeptide(L)' 'MSGVMVFTSLAEALRAGYQVYERTNEGYLVRTRTDAGWALALVNCKP' A
#
# COMPACT_ATOMS: atom_id res chain seq x y z
N MET A 1 13.00 10.29 6.50
CA MET A 1 13.34 9.68 5.20
C MET A 1 12.11 8.93 4.73
N SER A 2 11.22 9.57 3.97
CA SER A 2 9.93 8.98 3.57
C SER A 2 10.08 8.33 2.20
N GLY A 3 10.53 7.08 2.18
CA GLY A 3 10.44 6.26 0.98
C GLY A 3 8.98 5.89 0.72
N VAL A 4 8.59 5.82 -0.54
CA VAL A 4 7.30 5.21 -0.93
C VAL A 4 7.46 3.70 -0.73
N MET A 5 6.67 3.11 0.16
CA MET A 5 6.64 1.65 0.32
C MET A 5 5.94 1.03 -0.88
N VAL A 6 6.56 0.00 -1.44
CA VAL A 6 5.99 -0.81 -2.52
C VAL A 6 5.94 -2.25 -2.05
N PHE A 7 4.73 -2.81 -2.00
CA PHE A 7 4.50 -4.22 -1.70
C PHE A 7 4.43 -5.03 -2.98
N THR A 8 4.93 -6.26 -2.92
CA THR A 8 4.89 -7.22 -4.03
C THR A 8 3.59 -8.01 -4.08
N SER A 9 2.81 -7.99 -2.99
CA SER A 9 1.51 -8.64 -2.92
C SER A 9 0.55 -7.88 -2.02
N LEU A 10 -0.75 -8.00 -2.33
CA LEU A 10 -1.79 -7.40 -1.51
C LEU A 10 -1.84 -8.00 -0.11
N ALA A 11 -1.56 -9.30 0.02
CA ALA A 11 -1.56 -10.00 1.30
C ALA A 11 -0.49 -9.43 2.25
N GLU A 12 0.69 -9.09 1.73
CA GLU A 12 1.76 -8.46 2.50
C GLU A 12 1.34 -7.09 3.03
N ALA A 13 0.75 -6.26 2.16
CA ALA A 13 0.24 -4.94 2.54
C ALA A 13 -0.83 -5.03 3.65
N LEU A 14 -1.79 -5.96 3.52
CA LEU A 14 -2.83 -6.17 4.51
C LEU A 14 -2.26 -6.64 5.86
N ARG A 15 -1.27 -7.53 5.85
CA ARG A 15 -0.56 -7.98 7.07
C ARG A 15 0.22 -6.86 7.74
N ALA A 16 0.76 -5.93 6.96
CA ALA A 16 1.44 -4.73 7.46
C ALA A 16 0.46 -3.67 8.01
N GLY A 17 -0.85 -3.95 8.06
CA GLY A 17 -1.86 -3.04 8.60
C GLY A 17 -2.29 -1.94 7.62
N TYR A 18 -1.99 -2.11 6.32
CA TYR A 18 -2.56 -1.26 5.29
C TYR A 18 -3.95 -1.73 4.89
N GLN A 19 -4.76 -0.79 4.42
CA GLN A 19 -6.10 -1.00 3.91
C GLN A 19 -6.15 -0.62 2.43
N VAL A 20 -6.91 -1.35 1.63
CA VAL A 20 -7.12 -0.99 0.22
C VAL A 20 -7.82 0.35 0.14
N TYR A 21 -7.19 1.29 -0.57
CA TYR A 21 -7.78 2.59 -0.86
C TYR A 21 -8.39 2.60 -2.25
N GLU A 22 -7.63 2.15 -3.25
CA GLU A 22 -8.06 2.14 -4.64
C GLU A 22 -7.40 0.99 -5.40
N ARG A 23 -8.07 0.50 -6.45
CA ARG A 23 -7.50 -0.47 -7.39
C ARG A 23 -7.00 0.26 -8.62
N THR A 24 -5.76 0.01 -9.02
CA THR A 24 -5.15 0.58 -10.22
C THR A 24 -5.02 -0.48 -11.31
N ASN A 25 -4.63 -0.08 -12.52
CA ASN A 25 -4.39 -1.00 -13.64
C ASN A 25 -3.23 -1.99 -13.42
N GLU A 26 -2.36 -1.69 -12.45
CA GLU A 26 -1.14 -2.46 -12.16
C GLU A 26 -1.21 -3.19 -10.80
N GLY A 27 -2.15 -2.79 -9.93
CA GLY A 27 -2.39 -3.47 -8.66
C GLY A 27 -3.30 -2.65 -7.75
N TYR A 28 -2.80 -2.25 -6.58
CA TYR A 28 -3.60 -1.55 -5.58
C TYR A 28 -2.83 -0.39 -4.97
N LEU A 29 -3.54 0.71 -4.72
CA LEU A 29 -3.11 1.76 -3.80
C LEU A 29 -3.67 1.42 -2.43
N VAL A 30 -2.79 1.28 -1.45
CA VAL A 30 -3.16 0.98 -0.07
C VAL A 30 -2.76 2.13 0.84
N ARG A 31 -3.47 2.28 1.95
CA ARG A 31 -3.24 3.33 2.94
C ARG A 31 -3.25 2.80 4.35
N THR A 32 -2.49 3.41 5.24
CA THR A 32 -2.57 3.15 6.68
C THR A 32 -2.58 4.44 7.47
N ARG A 33 -3.18 4.41 8.66
CA ARG A 33 -3.29 5.57 9.54
C ARG A 33 -2.00 5.70 10.34
N THR A 34 -1.43 6.89 10.35
CA THR A 34 -0.25 7.24 11.15
C THR A 34 -0.56 8.44 12.03
N ASP A 35 0.26 8.69 13.05
CA ASP A 35 0.11 9.85 13.95
C ASP A 35 0.20 11.19 13.19
N ALA A 36 0.87 11.20 12.04
CA ALA A 36 1.02 12.36 11.17
C ALA A 36 -0.02 12.42 10.02
N GLY A 37 -0.96 11.47 9.95
CA GLY A 37 -2.03 11.47 8.94
C GLY A 37 -2.22 10.11 8.26
N TRP A 38 -2.06 10.09 6.94
CA TRP A 38 -2.20 8.88 6.13
C TRP A 38 -0.90 8.57 5.42
N ALA A 39 -0.39 7.36 5.60
CA ALA A 39 0.69 6.84 4.78
C ALA A 39 0.10 6.05 3.60
N LEU A 40 0.64 6.27 2.41
CA LEU A 40 0.26 5.58 1.19
C LEU A 40 1.37 4.61 0.79
N ALA A 41 0.97 3.45 0.27
CA ALA A 41 1.87 2.48 -0.32
C ALA A 41 1.25 1.89 -1.60
N LEU A 42 2.10 1.50 -2.53
CA LEU A 42 1.69 0.86 -3.77
C LEU A 42 1.83 -0.65 -3.64
N VAL A 43 0.90 -1.38 -4.22
CA VAL A 43 0.98 -2.83 -4.38
C VAL A 43 1.03 -3.09 -5.86
N ASN A 44 2.13 -3.67 -6.34
CA ASN A 44 2.19 -4.15 -7.71
C ASN A 44 1.74 -5.61 -7.75
N CYS A 45 0.74 -5.93 -8.55
CA CYS A 45 0.26 -7.31 -8.73
C CYS A 45 0.65 -7.90 -10.08
N LYS A 46 1.37 -7.13 -10.91
CA LYS A 46 1.98 -7.64 -12.14
C LYS A 46 3.43 -8.07 -11.85
N PRO A 47 3.83 -9.26 -12.35
CA PRO A 47 5.22 -9.71 -12.29
C PRO A 47 6.14 -8.85 -13.15
#